data_AF-A0A425I6C3-F1
#
_entry.id   AF-A0A425I6C3-F1
#
_cell.length_a   1.000
_cell.length_b   1.000
_cell.length_c   1.000
_cell.angle_alpha   90.00
_cell.angle_beta   90.00
_cell.angle_gamma   90.00
#
_symmetry.space_group_name_H-M   'P 1'
#
loop_
_entity.id
_entity.type
_entity.pdbx_description
1 polymer ?
#
loop_
_entity_poly.entity_id
_entity_poly.type
_entity_poly.pdbx_seq_one_letter_code
_entity_poly.pdbx_strand_id
1 'polypeptide(L)'
;NLLTDSNSAAKYFYFCQVSGGLEAECEVGLQTHPNVVLSSQQFKTKTLGEIVTFVADAVKARAALKKNFGVAVINENLFALNKELRDLAVEIHLHFLTHPPQPASGVCLALTADEEAALMAALSPASRELFTSLPVTFQHKLIRDIEVHQFPKAILRFPAHELIAAMVAAVLKKEKDAGTFSGSFSPLCFEFSDSLRASYPSLYDCSLGSTLGHLSAMCATMHALPSHAVQVSVANPTSCPTVFEPLVLPLAASAAQLHGLCVSSAAVSETPANGVFSVAEGDALFALSESASEDAVSQLVAQGMQSGWVEAEKYCNPGPLQFAEPAKDYYYSRSLFEVLKGAMKSEACGAAACRDQ
;
A
#
# COMPACT_ATOMS: atom_id res chain seq x y z
N ASN A 1 -3.23 -19.29 0.96
CA ASN A 1 -2.51 -20.24 0.07
C ASN A 1 -1.00 -20.20 0.24
N LEU A 2 -0.30 -19.14 -0.18
CA LEU A 2 1.18 -19.10 -0.06
C LEU A 2 1.70 -19.25 1.37
N LEU A 3 0.97 -18.75 2.37
CA LEU A 3 1.34 -18.93 3.76
C LEU A 3 1.32 -20.43 4.17
N THR A 4 0.33 -21.18 3.70
CA THR A 4 0.24 -22.64 3.90
C THR A 4 1.36 -23.38 3.17
N ASP A 5 1.64 -22.98 1.93
CA ASP A 5 2.73 -23.54 1.15
C ASP A 5 4.10 -23.26 1.80
N SER A 6 4.32 -22.04 2.28
CA SER A 6 5.53 -21.64 3.01
C SER A 6 5.75 -22.52 4.24
N ASN A 7 4.68 -22.80 4.99
CA ASN A 7 4.73 -23.69 6.15
C ASN A 7 5.00 -25.16 5.77
N SER A 8 4.52 -25.60 4.61
CA SER A 8 4.64 -26.99 4.15
C SER A 8 6.01 -27.28 3.54
N ALA A 9 6.51 -26.39 2.68
CA ALA A 9 7.84 -26.50 2.07
C ALA A 9 8.95 -26.17 3.07
N ALA A 10 8.67 -25.29 4.05
CA ALA A 10 9.55 -24.86 5.13
C ALA A 10 10.95 -24.37 4.66
N LYS A 11 11.03 -23.83 3.44
CA LYS A 11 12.28 -23.44 2.79
C LYS A 11 12.32 -21.99 2.29
N TYR A 12 11.19 -21.47 1.82
CA TYR A 12 11.16 -20.23 1.06
C TYR A 12 10.63 -19.06 1.90
N PHE A 13 11.19 -17.89 1.66
CA PHE A 13 10.66 -16.64 2.16
C PHE A 13 9.97 -15.88 1.02
N TYR A 14 8.64 -15.79 1.08
CA TYR A 14 7.85 -15.20 0.02
C TYR A 14 7.72 -13.69 0.17
N PHE A 15 7.99 -12.96 -0.90
CA PHE A 15 7.76 -11.52 -1.00
C PHE A 15 6.57 -11.31 -1.93
N CYS A 16 5.43 -10.94 -1.36
CA CYS A 16 4.16 -10.82 -2.05
C CYS A 16 3.82 -9.35 -2.26
N GLN A 17 3.92 -8.88 -3.50
CA GLN A 17 3.41 -7.57 -3.88
C GLN A 17 1.90 -7.65 -4.09
N VAL A 18 1.17 -6.76 -3.41
CA VAL A 18 -0.28 -6.65 -3.49
C VAL A 18 -0.70 -5.27 -4.01
N SER A 19 -1.79 -5.27 -4.76
CA SER A 19 -2.41 -4.10 -5.36
C SER A 19 -3.80 -3.88 -4.79
N GLY A 20 -4.29 -2.64 -4.85
CA GLY A 20 -5.66 -2.34 -4.40
C GLY A 20 -5.83 -1.03 -3.62
N GLY A 21 -4.90 -0.08 -3.74
CA GLY A 21 -4.95 1.20 -3.04
C GLY A 21 -3.82 1.36 -2.03
N LEU A 22 -3.92 2.38 -1.17
CA LEU A 22 -2.82 2.82 -0.29
C LEU A 22 -2.54 1.87 0.89
N GLU A 23 -3.51 1.05 1.30
CA GLU A 23 -3.42 0.19 2.50
C GLU A 23 -3.79 -1.28 2.21
N ALA A 24 -3.74 -1.70 0.95
CA ALA A 24 -4.10 -3.06 0.53
C ALA A 24 -3.28 -4.14 1.26
N GLU A 25 -2.00 -3.87 1.52
CA GLU A 25 -1.10 -4.71 2.32
C GLU A 25 -1.57 -4.89 3.76
N CYS A 26 -2.20 -3.87 4.35
CA CYS A 26 -2.69 -3.94 5.71
C CYS A 26 -3.97 -4.79 5.79
N GLU A 27 -4.88 -4.63 4.82
CA GLU A 27 -6.08 -5.47 4.70
C GLU A 27 -5.70 -6.95 4.49
N VAL A 28 -4.79 -7.23 3.55
CA VAL A 28 -4.27 -8.58 3.32
C VAL A 28 -3.55 -9.10 4.58
N GLY A 29 -2.80 -8.23 5.26
CA GLY A 29 -2.12 -8.52 6.52
C GLY A 29 -3.07 -9.02 7.60
N LEU A 30 -4.17 -8.30 7.81
CA LEU A 30 -5.20 -8.68 8.78
C LEU A 30 -5.96 -9.94 8.37
N GLN A 31 -6.23 -10.14 7.08
CA GLN A 31 -6.96 -11.33 6.63
C GLN A 31 -6.13 -12.61 6.68
N THR A 32 -4.80 -12.51 6.57
CA THR A 32 -3.92 -13.69 6.38
C THR A 32 -2.87 -13.89 7.47
N HIS A 33 -2.57 -12.87 8.27
CA HIS A 33 -1.53 -12.87 9.30
C HIS A 33 -0.15 -13.36 8.79
N PRO A 34 0.41 -12.71 7.75
CA PRO A 34 1.76 -13.06 7.29
C PRO A 34 2.79 -12.71 8.37
N ASN A 35 4.02 -13.21 8.22
CA ASN A 35 5.06 -12.94 9.20
C ASN A 35 5.49 -11.47 9.22
N VAL A 36 5.46 -10.83 8.05
CA VAL A 36 5.86 -9.43 7.87
C VAL A 36 4.84 -8.71 6.99
N VAL A 37 4.42 -7.52 7.40
CA VAL A 37 3.68 -6.57 6.57
C VAL A 37 4.44 -5.27 6.55
N LEU A 38 4.83 -4.81 5.36
CA LEU A 38 5.43 -3.49 5.19
C LEU A 38 4.32 -2.46 4.96
N SER A 39 3.72 -1.99 6.05
CA SER A 39 2.70 -0.92 6.01
C SER A 39 3.28 0.36 5.39
N SER A 40 2.72 0.77 4.26
CA SER A 40 3.17 1.92 3.49
C SER A 40 3.11 3.21 4.32
N GLN A 41 2.14 3.30 5.24
CA GLN A 41 2.04 4.43 6.18
C GLN A 41 3.19 4.43 7.20
N GLN A 42 3.44 3.28 7.84
CA GLN A 42 4.51 3.15 8.83
C GLN A 42 5.90 3.39 8.23
N PHE A 43 6.10 2.93 6.99
CA PHE A 43 7.40 2.99 6.29
C PHE A 43 7.53 4.18 5.32
N LYS A 44 6.56 5.11 5.31
CA LYS A 44 6.56 6.30 4.44
C LYS A 44 7.78 7.20 4.63
N THR A 45 8.23 7.37 5.87
CA THR A 45 9.33 8.26 6.26
C THR A 45 10.61 7.51 6.63
N LYS A 46 10.57 6.18 6.65
CA LYS A 46 11.70 5.31 6.97
C LYS A 46 12.66 5.21 5.80
N THR A 47 13.95 5.03 6.09
CA THR A 47 14.94 4.80 5.02
C THR A 47 14.79 3.39 4.45
N LEU A 48 15.23 3.18 3.21
CA LEU A 48 15.27 1.86 2.61
C LEU A 48 16.14 0.91 3.44
N GLY A 49 17.22 1.40 4.02
CA GLY A 49 18.07 0.64 4.94
C GLY A 49 17.32 0.18 6.20
N GLU A 50 16.49 1.04 6.80
CA GLU A 50 15.62 0.66 7.93
C GLU A 50 14.59 -0.39 7.53
N ILE A 51 13.97 -0.27 6.34
CA ILE A 51 13.01 -1.25 5.81
C ILE A 51 13.69 -2.62 5.63
N VAL A 52 14.87 -2.64 5.00
CA VAL A 52 15.64 -3.86 4.78
C VAL A 52 16.05 -4.50 6.11
N THR A 53 16.49 -3.68 7.07
CA THR A 53 16.88 -4.16 8.40
C THR A 53 15.69 -4.77 9.13
N PHE A 54 14.53 -4.12 9.09
CA PHE A 54 13.29 -4.63 9.70
C PHE A 54 12.92 -6.03 9.16
N VAL A 55 12.99 -6.24 7.85
CA VAL A 55 12.72 -7.55 7.25
C VAL A 55 13.82 -8.56 7.60
N ALA A 56 15.09 -8.17 7.55
CA ALA A 56 16.21 -9.03 7.90
C ALA A 56 16.15 -9.50 9.37
N ASP A 57 15.75 -8.62 10.29
CA ASP A 57 15.57 -8.93 11.71
C ASP A 57 14.42 -9.93 11.92
N ALA A 58 13.31 -9.77 11.21
CA ALA A 58 12.23 -10.76 11.21
C ALA A 58 12.70 -12.14 10.70
N VAL A 59 13.49 -12.18 9.63
CA VAL A 59 14.10 -13.43 9.12
C VAL A 59 15.04 -14.04 10.16
N LYS A 60 15.88 -13.24 10.83
CA LYS A 60 16.79 -13.70 11.88
C LYS A 60 16.04 -14.25 13.09
N ALA A 61 15.01 -13.56 13.56
CA ALA A 61 14.17 -14.01 14.66
C ALA A 61 13.55 -15.37 14.39
N ARG A 62 13.06 -15.58 13.16
CA ARG A 62 12.53 -16.88 12.72
C ARG A 62 13.62 -17.95 12.58
N ALA A 63 14.77 -17.61 12.02
CA ALA A 63 15.89 -18.52 11.89
C ALA A 63 16.42 -19.01 13.26
N ALA A 64 16.39 -18.16 14.29
CA ALA A 64 16.72 -18.55 15.68
C ALA A 64 15.77 -19.64 16.21
N LEU A 65 14.53 -19.67 15.73
CA LEU A 65 13.53 -20.71 16.02
C LEU A 65 13.60 -21.89 15.04
N LYS A 66 14.67 -21.98 14.24
CA LYS A 66 14.86 -22.99 13.17
C LYS A 66 13.82 -22.92 12.05
N LYS A 67 13.20 -21.76 11.86
CA LYS A 67 12.20 -21.50 10.81
C LYS A 67 12.83 -20.62 9.73
N ASN A 68 13.30 -21.25 8.66
CA ASN A 68 13.97 -20.57 7.54
C ASN A 68 13.00 -20.20 6.40
N PHE A 69 11.72 -20.00 6.71
CA PHE A 69 10.65 -19.72 5.76
C PHE A 69 9.74 -18.64 6.32
N GLY A 70 8.97 -17.98 5.45
CA GLY A 70 7.98 -17.00 5.87
C GLY A 70 7.35 -16.26 4.71
N VAL A 71 6.53 -15.27 5.02
CA VAL A 71 5.86 -14.42 4.03
C VAL A 71 5.94 -12.96 4.47
N ALA A 72 6.39 -12.10 3.56
CA ALA A 72 6.30 -10.65 3.62
C ALA A 72 5.28 -10.14 2.60
N VAL A 73 4.39 -9.25 3.02
CA VAL A 73 3.40 -8.57 2.16
C VAL A 73 3.79 -7.10 2.00
N ILE A 74 3.74 -6.62 0.77
CA ILE A 74 4.25 -5.32 0.35
C ILE A 74 3.25 -4.67 -0.61
N ASN A 75 2.94 -3.38 -0.42
CA ASN A 75 2.10 -2.64 -1.35
C ASN A 75 2.84 -2.33 -2.67
N GLU A 76 2.15 -2.44 -3.81
CA GLU A 76 2.67 -2.04 -5.12
C GLU A 76 3.20 -0.58 -5.13
N ASN A 77 2.58 0.30 -4.33
CA ASN A 77 2.89 1.72 -4.26
C ASN A 77 3.98 2.05 -3.22
N LEU A 78 4.59 1.07 -2.53
CA LEU A 78 5.57 1.35 -1.47
C LEU A 78 6.69 2.29 -1.94
N PHE A 79 7.21 2.08 -3.15
CA PHE A 79 8.26 2.93 -3.73
C PHE A 79 7.78 4.38 -3.90
N ALA A 80 6.57 4.57 -4.39
CA ALA A 80 5.98 5.89 -4.61
C ALA A 80 5.66 6.62 -3.31
N LEU A 81 5.26 5.88 -2.28
CA LEU A 81 4.84 6.42 -0.99
C LEU A 81 6.04 6.77 -0.10
N ASN A 82 7.09 5.95 -0.13
CA ASN A 82 8.32 6.21 0.62
C ASN A 82 9.03 7.49 0.15
N LYS A 83 9.34 8.38 1.08
CA LYS A 83 9.95 9.69 0.80
C LYS A 83 11.33 9.56 0.14
N GLU A 84 12.21 8.74 0.70
CA GLU A 84 13.59 8.59 0.24
C GLU A 84 13.67 8.04 -1.20
N LEU A 85 12.89 6.99 -1.48
CA LEU A 85 12.78 6.39 -2.81
C LEU A 85 12.15 7.34 -3.84
N ARG A 86 11.09 8.06 -3.45
CA ARG A 86 10.42 9.04 -4.31
C ARG A 86 11.35 10.20 -4.65
N ASP A 87 12.05 10.75 -3.66
CA ASP A 87 12.97 11.89 -3.86
C ASP A 87 14.08 11.50 -4.85
N LEU A 88 14.69 10.32 -4.69
CA LEU A 88 15.66 9.77 -5.64
C LEU A 88 15.09 9.70 -7.07
N ALA A 89 13.91 9.12 -7.24
CA ALA A 89 13.31 8.97 -8.57
C ALA A 89 12.95 10.31 -9.22
N VAL A 90 12.50 11.30 -8.43
CA VAL A 90 12.24 12.66 -8.92
C VAL A 90 13.55 13.33 -9.35
N GLU A 91 14.62 13.23 -8.57
CA GLU A 91 15.92 13.79 -8.95
C GLU A 91 16.46 13.19 -10.26
N ILE A 92 16.40 11.86 -10.42
CA ILE A 92 16.79 11.18 -11.66
C ILE A 92 15.91 11.67 -12.83
N HIS A 93 14.60 11.76 -12.62
CA HIS A 93 13.67 12.23 -13.66
C HIS A 93 13.98 13.66 -14.10
N LEU A 94 14.19 14.59 -13.15
CA LEU A 94 14.56 15.97 -13.44
C LEU A 94 15.91 16.06 -14.18
N HIS A 95 16.87 15.21 -13.84
CA HIS A 95 18.12 15.12 -14.56
C HIS A 95 17.90 14.71 -16.02
N PHE A 96 17.10 13.68 -16.30
CA PHE A 96 16.81 13.26 -17.68
C PHE A 96 15.94 14.22 -18.49
N LEU A 97 15.16 15.10 -17.83
CA LEU A 97 14.47 16.18 -18.54
C LEU A 97 15.43 17.25 -19.07
N THR A 98 16.54 17.49 -18.37
CA THR A 98 17.55 18.49 -18.73
C THR A 98 18.67 17.91 -19.60
N HIS A 99 19.02 16.65 -19.35
CA HIS A 99 20.06 15.89 -20.04
C HIS A 99 19.43 14.59 -20.54
N PRO A 100 18.67 14.63 -21.65
CA PRO A 100 18.04 13.44 -22.18
C PRO A 100 19.13 12.40 -22.52
N PRO A 101 19.03 11.17 -21.97
CA PRO A 101 20.02 10.14 -22.24
C PRO A 101 20.04 9.88 -23.75
N GLN A 102 21.24 9.77 -24.32
CA GLN A 102 21.31 9.40 -25.72
C GLN A 102 20.90 7.93 -25.85
N PRO A 103 20.01 7.56 -26.79
CA PRO A 103 19.65 6.17 -26.97
C PRO A 103 20.93 5.42 -27.35
N ALA A 104 21.41 4.58 -26.44
CA ALA A 104 22.59 3.76 -26.68
C ALA A 104 22.34 2.96 -27.97
N SER A 105 23.19 3.16 -28.97
CA SER A 105 23.09 2.46 -30.25
C SER A 105 23.47 0.99 -30.05
N GLY A 106 22.51 0.16 -29.64
CA GLY A 106 22.71 -1.28 -29.46
C GLY A 106 21.79 -1.93 -28.42
N VAL A 107 22.01 -3.24 -28.21
CA VAL A 107 21.28 -4.08 -27.23
C VAL A 107 21.71 -3.79 -25.78
N CYS A 108 22.76 -3.00 -25.57
CA CYS A 108 23.24 -2.58 -24.26
C CYS A 108 22.64 -1.21 -23.90
N LEU A 109 21.71 -1.21 -22.93
CA LEU A 109 20.92 -0.05 -22.50
C LEU A 109 21.42 0.53 -21.16
N ALA A 110 22.70 0.38 -20.86
CA ALA A 110 23.31 1.04 -19.71
C ALA A 110 23.74 2.45 -20.10
N LEU A 111 23.64 3.40 -19.17
CA LEU A 111 24.24 4.73 -19.34
C LEU A 111 25.74 4.56 -19.65
N THR A 112 26.29 5.46 -20.47
CA THR A 112 27.74 5.56 -20.60
C THR A 112 28.37 5.96 -19.27
N ALA A 113 29.65 5.62 -19.05
CA ALA A 113 30.34 5.97 -17.80
C ALA A 113 30.31 7.49 -17.52
N ASP A 114 30.34 8.31 -18.57
CA ASP A 114 30.26 9.77 -18.46
C ASP A 114 28.84 10.23 -18.08
N GLU A 115 27.79 9.63 -18.65
CA GLU A 115 26.39 9.91 -18.27
C GLU A 115 26.09 9.46 -16.84
N GLU A 116 26.59 8.30 -16.42
CA GLU A 116 26.46 7.83 -15.04
C GLU A 116 27.18 8.78 -14.08
N ALA A 117 28.40 9.22 -14.40
CA ALA A 117 29.13 10.20 -13.60
C ALA A 117 28.39 11.55 -13.51
N ALA A 118 27.79 12.00 -14.61
CA ALA A 118 26.99 13.23 -14.64
C ALA A 118 25.72 13.12 -13.81
N LEU A 119 24.99 12.00 -13.91
CA LEU A 119 23.83 11.70 -13.07
C LEU A 119 24.23 11.70 -11.60
N MET A 120 25.28 10.96 -11.24
CA MET A 120 25.76 10.88 -9.87
C MET A 120 26.16 12.26 -9.33
N ALA A 121 26.80 13.11 -10.14
CA ALA A 121 27.12 14.47 -9.75
C ALA A 121 25.87 15.35 -9.53
N ALA A 122 24.79 15.12 -10.28
CA ALA A 122 23.54 15.87 -10.18
C ALA A 122 22.68 15.47 -8.97
N LEU A 123 22.76 14.22 -8.51
CA LEU A 123 22.02 13.73 -7.35
C LEU A 123 22.47 14.41 -6.06
N SER A 124 21.52 14.66 -5.15
CA SER A 124 21.80 15.08 -3.79
C SER A 124 22.63 14.02 -3.06
N PRO A 125 23.39 14.39 -2.00
CA PRO A 125 24.24 13.43 -1.28
C PRO A 125 23.47 12.21 -0.76
N ALA A 126 22.25 12.43 -0.26
CA ALA A 126 21.38 11.36 0.24
C ALA A 126 20.89 10.45 -0.89
N SER A 127 20.36 11.03 -1.97
CA SER A 127 19.90 10.27 -3.15
C SER A 127 21.05 9.50 -3.80
N ARG A 128 22.25 10.08 -3.87
CA ARG A 128 23.46 9.43 -4.39
C ARG A 128 23.89 8.23 -3.55
N GLU A 129 23.89 8.37 -2.23
CA GLU A 129 24.21 7.27 -1.32
C GLU A 129 23.17 6.14 -1.45
N LEU A 130 21.88 6.49 -1.44
CA LEU A 130 20.79 5.53 -1.65
C LEU A 130 20.96 4.80 -2.98
N PHE A 131 21.16 5.52 -4.09
CA PHE A 131 21.33 4.93 -5.42
C PHE A 131 22.51 3.96 -5.48
N THR A 132 23.65 4.35 -4.91
CA THR A 132 24.86 3.50 -4.84
C THR A 132 24.66 2.26 -3.98
N SER A 133 23.78 2.34 -2.98
CA SER A 133 23.46 1.19 -2.10
C SER A 133 22.60 0.12 -2.78
N LEU A 134 21.87 0.48 -3.85
CA LEU A 134 21.03 -0.46 -4.58
C LEU A 134 21.89 -1.48 -5.35
N PRO A 135 21.44 -2.73 -5.53
CA PRO A 135 22.12 -3.65 -6.42
C PRO A 135 22.14 -3.09 -7.86
N VAL A 136 23.25 -3.25 -8.57
CA VAL A 136 23.49 -2.71 -9.92
C VAL A 136 22.34 -3.04 -10.89
N THR A 137 21.76 -4.23 -10.79
CA THR A 137 20.60 -4.65 -11.61
C THR A 137 19.39 -3.73 -11.41
N PHE A 138 19.13 -3.30 -10.18
CA PHE A 138 18.03 -2.39 -9.85
C PHE A 138 18.35 -0.93 -10.14
N GLN A 139 19.63 -0.53 -10.07
CA GLN A 139 20.06 0.79 -10.56
C GLN A 139 19.72 0.97 -12.05
N HIS A 140 20.13 -0.01 -12.88
CA HIS A 140 19.81 -0.01 -14.31
C HIS A 140 18.29 -0.09 -14.57
N LYS A 141 17.57 -0.90 -13.79
CA LYS A 141 16.09 -1.02 -13.89
C LYS A 141 15.42 0.32 -13.59
N LEU A 142 15.84 1.02 -12.54
CA LEU A 142 15.29 2.31 -12.14
C LEU A 142 15.54 3.39 -13.20
N ILE A 143 16.78 3.48 -13.70
CA ILE A 143 17.13 4.41 -14.80
C ILE A 143 16.21 4.16 -16.00
N ARG A 144 16.10 2.89 -16.42
CA ARG A 144 15.28 2.50 -17.58
C ARG A 144 13.80 2.83 -17.39
N ASP A 145 13.25 2.51 -16.22
CA ASP A 145 11.83 2.76 -15.96
C ASP A 145 11.53 4.26 -16.00
N ILE A 146 12.43 5.09 -15.46
CA ILE A 146 12.28 6.55 -15.49
C ILE A 146 12.44 7.11 -16.91
N GLU A 147 13.41 6.62 -17.67
CA GLU A 147 13.63 7.01 -19.07
C GLU A 147 12.41 6.69 -19.95
N VAL A 148 11.86 5.47 -19.84
CA VAL A 148 10.79 4.99 -20.73
C VAL A 148 9.41 5.50 -20.31
N HIS A 149 9.12 5.55 -19.02
CA HIS A 149 7.76 5.79 -18.52
C HIS A 149 7.55 7.16 -17.88
N GLN A 150 8.63 7.86 -17.53
CA GLN A 150 8.61 9.13 -16.80
C GLN A 150 7.90 9.05 -15.44
N PHE A 151 8.16 10.02 -14.57
CA PHE A 151 7.45 10.13 -13.31
C PHE A 151 5.98 10.54 -13.55
N PRO A 152 4.97 10.01 -12.82
CA PRO A 152 5.05 8.99 -11.76
C PRO A 152 4.87 7.54 -12.28
N LYS A 153 4.64 7.33 -13.58
CA LYS A 153 4.35 5.97 -14.10
C LYS A 153 5.53 5.01 -13.92
N ALA A 154 6.76 5.52 -14.03
CA ALA A 154 7.99 4.76 -13.81
C ALA A 154 8.02 4.10 -12.42
N ILE A 155 7.77 4.88 -11.37
CA ILE A 155 7.88 4.42 -9.98
C ILE A 155 6.78 3.45 -9.58
N LEU A 156 5.59 3.55 -10.19
CA LEU A 156 4.47 2.63 -9.93
C LEU A 156 4.67 1.24 -10.53
N ARG A 157 5.58 1.11 -11.51
CA ARG A 157 5.92 -0.17 -12.16
C ARG A 157 7.18 -0.80 -11.60
N PHE A 158 7.90 -0.07 -10.75
CA PHE A 158 9.15 -0.52 -10.20
C PHE A 158 8.91 -1.64 -9.17
N PRO A 159 9.55 -2.82 -9.30
CA PRO A 159 9.27 -3.95 -8.43
C PRO A 159 10.03 -3.82 -7.10
N ALA A 160 9.45 -3.03 -6.20
CA ALA A 160 10.01 -2.75 -4.88
C ALA A 160 10.20 -4.03 -4.04
N HIS A 161 9.29 -4.99 -4.16
CA HIS A 161 9.37 -6.26 -3.46
C HIS A 161 10.60 -7.10 -3.87
N GLU A 162 10.96 -7.11 -5.15
CA GLU A 162 12.18 -7.76 -5.64
C GLU A 162 13.45 -7.04 -5.14
N LEU A 163 13.43 -5.69 -5.15
CA LEU A 163 14.54 -4.88 -4.65
C LEU A 163 14.81 -5.18 -3.17
N ILE A 164 13.77 -5.13 -2.33
CA ILE A 164 13.89 -5.39 -0.89
C ILE A 164 14.38 -6.82 -0.66
N ALA A 165 13.83 -7.81 -1.37
CA ALA A 165 14.28 -9.20 -1.25
C ALA A 165 15.77 -9.36 -1.58
N ALA A 166 16.27 -8.71 -2.64
CA ALA A 166 17.67 -8.75 -3.04
C ALA A 166 18.58 -8.07 -2.00
N MET A 167 18.17 -6.93 -1.46
CA MET A 167 18.93 -6.23 -0.42
C MET A 167 18.98 -7.00 0.90
N VAL A 168 17.85 -7.59 1.32
CA VAL A 168 17.80 -8.48 2.49
C VAL A 168 18.73 -9.69 2.28
N ALA A 169 18.75 -10.29 1.10
CA ALA A 169 19.66 -11.39 0.78
C ALA A 169 21.13 -10.97 0.91
N ALA A 170 21.48 -9.77 0.44
CA ALA A 170 22.84 -9.24 0.56
C ALA A 170 23.25 -8.98 2.02
N VAL A 171 22.35 -8.43 2.84
CA VAL A 171 22.58 -8.21 4.28
C VAL A 171 22.78 -9.54 5.00
N LEU A 172 21.85 -10.48 4.85
CA LEU A 172 21.93 -11.78 5.52
C LEU A 172 23.14 -12.61 5.06
N LYS A 173 23.58 -12.45 3.81
CA LYS A 173 24.83 -13.08 3.34
C LYS A 173 26.05 -12.52 4.07
N LYS A 174 26.16 -11.19 4.20
CA LYS A 174 27.27 -10.55 4.96
C LYS A 174 27.26 -11.00 6.42
N GLU A 175 26.09 -11.07 7.06
CA GLU A 175 25.94 -11.54 8.43
C GLU A 175 26.26 -13.03 8.58
N LYS A 176 25.96 -13.85 7.57
CA LYS A 176 26.36 -15.26 7.53
C LYS A 176 27.87 -15.43 7.46
N ASP A 177 28.54 -14.64 6.63
CA ASP A 177 29.99 -14.64 6.49
C ASP A 177 30.67 -14.15 7.79
N ALA A 178 30.02 -13.24 8.53
CA ALA A 178 30.45 -12.78 9.85
C ALA A 178 30.09 -13.74 11.01
N GLY A 179 29.32 -14.80 10.74
CA GLY A 179 28.88 -15.78 11.74
C GLY A 179 27.74 -15.33 12.66
N THR A 180 27.12 -14.17 12.42
CA THR A 180 25.98 -13.68 13.21
C THR A 180 24.63 -14.24 12.74
N PHE A 181 24.56 -14.80 11.53
CA PHE A 181 23.38 -15.47 11.00
C PHE A 181 23.68 -16.92 10.60
N SER A 182 23.01 -17.88 11.25
CA SER A 182 23.18 -19.32 10.97
C SER A 182 22.09 -19.92 10.08
N GLY A 183 21.10 -19.12 9.68
CA GLY A 183 19.96 -19.58 8.89
C GLY A 183 20.25 -19.79 7.40
N SER A 184 19.21 -20.20 6.68
CA SER A 184 19.16 -20.18 5.23
C SER A 184 18.09 -19.18 4.78
N PHE A 185 18.40 -18.38 3.77
CA PHE A 185 17.45 -17.46 3.17
C PHE A 185 17.32 -17.75 1.69
N SER A 186 16.11 -18.05 1.24
CA SER A 186 15.77 -18.34 -0.16
C SER A 186 14.54 -17.53 -0.54
N PRO A 187 14.71 -16.27 -1.01
CA PRO A 187 13.60 -15.42 -1.35
C PRO A 187 12.93 -15.86 -2.65
N LEU A 188 11.61 -15.80 -2.70
CA LEU A 188 10.82 -15.90 -3.93
C LEU A 188 9.81 -14.75 -3.97
N CYS A 189 9.74 -14.07 -5.11
CA CYS A 189 8.93 -12.87 -5.30
C CYS A 189 7.68 -13.21 -6.12
N PHE A 190 6.53 -12.69 -5.70
CA PHE A 190 5.26 -12.86 -6.38
C PHE A 190 4.56 -11.51 -6.52
N GLU A 191 3.98 -11.28 -7.70
CA GLU A 191 3.14 -10.13 -8.00
C GLU A 191 1.74 -10.62 -8.39
N PHE A 192 0.70 -10.08 -7.75
CA PHE A 192 -0.69 -10.48 -7.99
C PHE A 192 -1.52 -9.44 -8.76
N SER A 193 -0.94 -8.28 -9.06
CA SER A 193 -1.61 -7.07 -9.55
C SER A 193 -2.59 -7.32 -10.70
N ASP A 194 -2.10 -7.87 -11.82
CA ASP A 194 -2.88 -7.99 -13.05
C ASP A 194 -3.99 -9.04 -12.94
N SER A 195 -3.70 -10.15 -12.26
CA SER A 195 -4.67 -11.23 -12.06
C SER A 195 -5.83 -10.80 -11.16
N LEU A 196 -5.56 -9.94 -10.17
CA LEU A 196 -6.58 -9.40 -9.27
C LEU A 196 -7.50 -8.40 -9.99
N ARG A 197 -6.94 -7.50 -10.80
CA ARG A 197 -7.71 -6.46 -11.52
C ARG A 197 -8.65 -7.02 -12.58
N ALA A 198 -8.38 -8.21 -13.11
CA ALA A 198 -9.21 -8.90 -14.10
C ALA A 198 -10.11 -10.01 -13.50
N SER A 199 -10.22 -10.06 -12.17
CA SER A 199 -11.04 -11.07 -11.48
C SER A 199 -12.54 -10.74 -11.46
N TYR A 200 -13.37 -11.72 -11.09
CA TYR A 200 -14.80 -11.48 -10.92
C TYR A 200 -15.05 -10.58 -9.70
N PRO A 201 -15.88 -9.52 -9.82
CA PRO A 201 -16.23 -8.66 -8.69
C PRO A 201 -16.98 -9.46 -7.63
N SER A 202 -16.77 -9.12 -6.35
CA SER A 202 -17.54 -9.71 -5.26
C SER A 202 -19.04 -9.32 -5.37
N LEU A 203 -19.92 -9.99 -4.62
CA LEU A 203 -21.33 -9.58 -4.54
C LEU A 203 -21.49 -8.15 -4.01
N TYR A 204 -20.60 -7.74 -3.10
CA TYR A 204 -20.53 -6.38 -2.60
C TYR A 204 -20.16 -5.40 -3.73
N ASP A 205 -19.08 -5.67 -4.47
CA ASP A 205 -18.63 -4.81 -5.58
C ASP A 205 -19.66 -4.73 -6.70
N CYS A 206 -20.37 -5.82 -7.00
CA CYS A 206 -21.51 -5.81 -7.93
C CYS A 206 -22.60 -4.84 -7.47
N SER A 207 -22.99 -4.91 -6.20
CA SER A 207 -24.04 -4.07 -5.62
C SER A 207 -23.62 -2.61 -5.52
N LEU A 208 -22.39 -2.36 -5.08
CA LEU A 208 -21.80 -1.03 -5.01
C LEU A 208 -21.67 -0.42 -6.40
N GLY A 209 -21.09 -1.14 -7.36
CA GLY A 209 -20.91 -0.68 -8.74
C GLY A 209 -22.24 -0.37 -9.42
N SER A 210 -23.27 -1.22 -9.24
CA SER A 210 -24.62 -0.95 -9.74
C SER A 210 -25.23 0.29 -9.10
N THR A 211 -25.10 0.46 -7.79
CA THR A 211 -25.62 1.62 -7.05
C THR A 211 -24.95 2.90 -7.52
N LEU A 212 -23.62 2.93 -7.57
CA LEU A 212 -22.85 4.08 -8.05
C LEU A 212 -23.17 4.43 -9.50
N GLY A 213 -23.36 3.43 -10.36
CA GLY A 213 -23.77 3.63 -11.76
C GLY A 213 -25.16 4.28 -11.88
N HIS A 214 -26.15 3.80 -11.14
CA HIS A 214 -27.49 4.39 -11.12
C HIS A 214 -27.47 5.82 -10.58
N LEU A 215 -26.78 6.05 -9.46
CA LEU A 215 -26.65 7.39 -8.88
C LEU A 215 -25.94 8.35 -9.83
N SER A 216 -24.90 7.90 -10.54
CA SER A 216 -24.22 8.69 -11.57
C SER A 216 -25.15 9.08 -12.71
N ALA A 217 -26.00 8.16 -13.18
CA ALA A 217 -27.00 8.43 -14.22
C ALA A 217 -28.06 9.45 -13.75
N MET A 218 -28.51 9.35 -12.49
CA MET A 218 -29.41 10.33 -11.89
C MET A 218 -28.76 11.72 -11.82
N CYS A 219 -27.52 11.81 -11.34
CA CYS A 219 -26.78 13.07 -11.29
C CYS A 219 -26.58 13.69 -12.69
N ALA A 220 -26.29 12.87 -13.70
CA ALA A 220 -26.07 13.34 -15.07
C ALA A 220 -27.35 13.89 -15.74
N THR A 221 -28.53 13.45 -15.32
CA THR A 221 -29.83 13.86 -15.89
C THR A 221 -30.53 14.97 -15.11
N MET A 222 -30.08 15.25 -13.88
CA MET A 222 -30.64 16.33 -13.05
C MET A 222 -30.11 17.70 -13.48
N HIS A 223 -31.00 18.52 -14.05
CA HIS A 223 -30.71 19.91 -14.46
C HIS A 223 -30.39 20.87 -13.31
N ALA A 224 -30.61 20.47 -12.05
CA ALA A 224 -30.43 21.29 -10.86
C ALA A 224 -29.00 21.20 -10.26
N LEU A 225 -28.19 20.24 -10.70
CA LEU A 225 -26.80 20.14 -10.26
C LEU A 225 -25.92 21.01 -11.16
N PRO A 226 -25.07 21.89 -10.60
CA PRO A 226 -24.13 22.65 -11.40
C PRO A 226 -23.22 21.67 -12.14
N SER A 227 -23.43 21.62 -13.45
CA SER A 227 -22.62 20.90 -14.42
C SER A 227 -21.15 21.32 -14.23
N HIS A 228 -20.19 20.46 -13.91
CA HIS A 228 -19.69 19.38 -14.77
C HIS A 228 -18.76 18.39 -14.03
N ALA A 229 -18.70 18.39 -12.70
CA ALA A 229 -17.74 17.56 -11.98
C ALA A 229 -18.20 17.23 -10.56
N VAL A 230 -19.00 16.17 -10.44
CA VAL A 230 -19.39 15.58 -9.15
C VAL A 230 -18.83 14.18 -9.03
N GLN A 231 -18.37 13.82 -7.84
CA GLN A 231 -18.08 12.45 -7.45
C GLN A 231 -19.31 11.88 -6.75
N VAL A 232 -19.65 10.65 -7.11
CA VAL A 232 -20.74 9.89 -6.48
C VAL A 232 -20.13 8.78 -5.65
N SER A 233 -20.66 8.59 -4.44
CA SER A 233 -20.23 7.59 -3.48
C SER A 233 -21.43 7.14 -2.64
N VAL A 234 -21.17 6.28 -1.65
CA VAL A 234 -22.12 5.89 -0.59
C VAL A 234 -21.60 6.35 0.76
N ALA A 235 -22.46 6.86 1.64
CA ALA A 235 -22.05 7.38 2.95
C ALA A 235 -21.79 6.28 3.99
N ASN A 236 -22.40 5.12 3.81
CA ASN A 236 -22.38 3.99 4.74
C ASN A 236 -21.92 2.67 4.06
N PRO A 237 -20.68 2.62 3.53
CA PRO A 237 -20.19 1.49 2.74
C PRO A 237 -20.12 0.16 3.53
N THR A 238 -20.11 0.20 4.86
CA THR A 238 -20.09 -0.99 5.72
C THR A 238 -21.47 -1.61 5.94
N SER A 239 -22.55 -0.92 5.54
CA SER A 239 -23.92 -1.39 5.73
C SER A 239 -24.35 -2.35 4.63
N CYS A 240 -25.49 -3.03 4.83
CA CYS A 240 -26.08 -3.85 3.78
C CYS A 240 -26.36 -2.99 2.52
N PRO A 241 -26.12 -3.48 1.29
CA PRO A 241 -26.36 -2.70 0.08
C PRO A 241 -27.79 -2.15 -0.07
N THR A 242 -28.78 -2.79 0.57
CA THR A 242 -30.18 -2.33 0.57
C THR A 242 -30.41 -1.02 1.33
N VAL A 243 -29.46 -0.59 2.16
CA VAL A 243 -29.54 0.64 2.96
C VAL A 243 -28.46 1.66 2.57
N PHE A 244 -27.79 1.48 1.43
CA PHE A 244 -26.80 2.46 0.96
C PHE A 244 -27.41 3.85 0.81
N GLU A 245 -26.80 4.82 1.48
CA GLU A 245 -27.17 6.22 1.43
C GLU A 245 -26.35 6.93 0.34
N PRO A 246 -27.00 7.62 -0.61
CA PRO A 246 -26.30 8.29 -1.69
C PRO A 246 -25.49 9.47 -1.17
N LEU A 247 -24.22 9.54 -1.58
CA LEU A 247 -23.32 10.65 -1.29
C LEU A 247 -22.87 11.29 -2.60
N VAL A 248 -23.11 12.59 -2.75
CA VAL A 248 -22.68 13.36 -3.93
C VAL A 248 -21.80 14.50 -3.44
N LEU A 249 -20.58 14.58 -3.95
CA LEU A 249 -19.59 15.56 -3.57
C LEU A 249 -19.11 16.32 -4.81
N PRO A 250 -18.88 17.63 -4.74
CA PRO A 250 -18.14 18.33 -5.79
C PRO A 250 -16.75 17.69 -5.96
N LEU A 251 -16.28 17.55 -7.20
CA LEU A 251 -14.97 16.98 -7.48
C LEU A 251 -13.84 17.75 -6.78
N ALA A 252 -13.97 19.08 -6.70
CA ALA A 252 -13.01 19.94 -6.00
C ALA A 252 -12.91 19.61 -4.50
N ALA A 253 -14.04 19.36 -3.83
CA ALA A 253 -14.06 18.98 -2.42
C ALA A 253 -13.41 17.60 -2.20
N SER A 254 -13.68 16.67 -3.11
CA SER A 254 -13.11 15.31 -3.05
C SER A 254 -11.61 15.31 -3.31
N ALA A 255 -11.13 16.12 -4.27
CA ALA A 255 -9.72 16.30 -4.54
C ALA A 255 -8.99 16.98 -3.37
N ALA A 256 -9.61 17.99 -2.75
CA ALA A 256 -9.08 18.62 -1.55
C ALA A 256 -8.90 17.57 -0.44
N GLN A 257 -9.93 16.77 -0.15
CA GLN A 257 -9.86 15.74 0.89
C GLN A 257 -8.75 14.69 0.61
N LEU A 258 -8.60 14.24 -0.64
CA LEU A 258 -7.54 13.29 -1.04
C LEU A 258 -6.12 13.85 -0.78
N HIS A 259 -5.94 15.16 -0.94
CA HIS A 259 -4.67 15.83 -0.70
C HIS A 259 -4.51 16.29 0.76
N GLY A 260 -5.36 15.79 1.66
CA GLY A 260 -5.34 16.16 3.08
C GLY A 260 -5.70 17.62 3.29
N LEU A 261 -6.46 18.24 2.40
CA LEU A 261 -6.97 19.60 2.54
C LEU A 261 -8.42 19.54 3.08
N CYS A 262 -8.62 19.91 4.34
CA CYS A 262 -9.94 20.08 4.95
C CYS A 262 -10.42 21.53 4.85
N VAL A 263 -11.72 21.78 4.98
CA VAL A 263 -12.24 23.16 5.06
C VAL A 263 -11.65 23.85 6.30
N SER A 264 -11.08 25.04 6.13
CA SER A 264 -10.49 25.80 7.24
C SER A 264 -11.58 26.17 8.26
N SER A 265 -11.43 25.75 9.52
CA SER A 265 -12.38 26.08 10.60
C SER A 265 -12.46 27.60 10.88
N ALA A 266 -11.42 28.34 10.51
CA ALA A 266 -11.37 29.80 10.62
C ALA A 266 -12.24 30.52 9.57
N ALA A 267 -12.65 29.83 8.51
CA ALA A 267 -13.46 30.40 7.42
C ALA A 267 -14.98 30.29 7.69
N VAL A 268 -15.39 29.60 8.75
CA VAL A 268 -16.81 29.36 9.09
C VAL A 268 -17.30 30.44 10.05
N SER A 269 -17.42 31.68 9.56
CA SER A 269 -17.93 32.80 10.35
C SER A 269 -19.46 32.95 10.30
N GLU A 270 -20.18 32.22 9.44
CA GLU A 270 -21.62 32.45 9.25
C GLU A 270 -22.41 31.14 9.13
N THR A 271 -23.60 31.13 9.73
CA THR A 271 -24.60 30.06 9.58
C THR A 271 -24.87 29.80 8.09
N PRO A 272 -24.73 28.56 7.61
CA PRO A 272 -24.85 28.26 6.18
C PRO A 272 -26.28 28.52 5.70
N ALA A 273 -26.45 29.43 4.73
CA ALA A 273 -27.69 29.53 3.98
C ALA A 273 -27.75 28.32 3.03
N ASN A 274 -28.70 27.40 3.27
CA ASN A 274 -28.92 26.20 2.45
C ASN A 274 -27.72 25.24 2.32
N GLY A 275 -26.82 25.20 3.31
CA GLY A 275 -25.68 24.27 3.31
C GLY A 275 -24.51 24.68 2.40
N VAL A 276 -24.52 25.90 1.85
CA VAL A 276 -23.42 26.43 1.03
C VAL A 276 -22.53 27.33 1.89
N PHE A 277 -21.23 27.06 1.89
CA PHE A 277 -20.22 27.87 2.57
C PHE A 277 -19.48 28.74 1.55
N SER A 278 -19.30 30.02 1.85
CA SER A 278 -18.51 30.96 1.05
C SER A 278 -17.49 31.67 1.94
N VAL A 279 -16.33 32.00 1.38
CA VAL A 279 -15.24 32.69 2.11
C VAL A 279 -14.89 33.98 1.36
N ALA A 280 -14.40 34.98 2.08
CA ALA A 280 -13.96 36.24 1.50
C ALA A 280 -12.84 36.03 0.46
N GLU A 281 -12.81 36.90 -0.55
CA GLU A 281 -11.78 36.88 -1.59
C GLU A 281 -10.38 37.08 -0.96
N GLY A 282 -9.50 36.09 -1.12
CA GLY A 282 -8.13 36.09 -0.58
C GLY A 282 -7.87 35.11 0.57
N ASP A 283 -8.91 34.54 1.18
CA ASP A 283 -8.78 33.54 2.25
C ASP A 283 -8.77 32.10 1.71
N ALA A 284 -7.96 31.23 2.34
CA ALA A 284 -7.87 29.83 1.96
C ALA A 284 -9.09 29.04 2.45
N LEU A 285 -9.94 28.61 1.51
CA LEU A 285 -11.11 27.74 1.78
C LEU A 285 -10.71 26.40 2.41
N PHE A 286 -9.51 25.91 2.09
CA PHE A 286 -8.98 24.67 2.62
C PHE A 286 -7.66 24.87 3.38
N ALA A 287 -7.50 24.16 4.49
CA ALA A 287 -6.29 24.04 5.29
C ALA A 287 -5.81 22.58 5.29
N LEU A 288 -4.53 22.32 5.57
CA LEU A 288 -4.05 20.95 5.76
C LEU A 288 -4.71 20.33 6.99
N SER A 289 -5.38 19.21 6.79
CA SER A 289 -5.95 18.34 7.80
C SER A 289 -4.87 17.44 8.38
N GLU A 290 -4.61 17.57 9.67
CA GLU A 290 -3.83 16.57 10.43
C GLU A 290 -4.70 15.36 10.81
N SER A 291 -5.67 14.96 9.98
CA SER A 291 -6.64 13.92 10.35
C SER A 291 -5.96 12.58 10.64
N ALA A 292 -5.88 12.28 11.93
CA ALA A 292 -5.22 11.15 12.58
C ALA A 292 -5.85 9.76 12.31
N SER A 293 -6.74 9.60 11.32
CA SER A 293 -7.44 8.34 11.06
C SER A 293 -6.71 7.39 10.10
N GLU A 294 -5.70 7.86 9.36
CA GLU A 294 -4.94 7.03 8.40
C GLU A 294 -4.05 5.96 9.06
N ASP A 295 -3.91 5.96 10.39
CA ASP A 295 -3.00 5.04 11.08
C ASP A 295 -3.69 3.84 11.75
N ALA A 296 -5.02 3.81 11.87
CA ALA A 296 -5.68 2.79 12.70
C ALA A 296 -5.45 1.36 12.18
N VAL A 297 -5.56 1.13 10.87
CA VAL A 297 -5.37 -0.19 10.26
C VAL A 297 -3.90 -0.61 10.32
N SER A 298 -3.00 0.33 9.99
CA SER A 298 -1.54 0.15 10.12
C SER A 298 -1.12 -0.22 11.55
N GLN A 299 -1.71 0.43 12.56
CA GLN A 299 -1.47 0.13 13.97
C GLN A 299 -1.97 -1.26 14.37
N LEU A 300 -3.15 -1.68 13.89
CA LEU A 300 -3.65 -3.04 14.15
C LEU A 300 -2.72 -4.11 13.57
N VAL A 301 -2.22 -3.89 12.36
CA VAL A 301 -1.23 -4.78 11.72
C VAL A 301 0.07 -4.81 12.53
N ALA A 302 0.56 -3.66 12.98
CA ALA A 302 1.76 -3.59 13.83
C ALA A 302 1.57 -4.33 15.16
N GLN A 303 0.41 -4.17 15.81
CA GLN A 303 0.04 -4.93 17.01
C GLN A 303 -0.05 -6.44 16.72
N GLY A 304 -0.62 -6.82 15.57
CA GLY A 304 -0.66 -8.18 15.09
C GLY A 304 0.74 -8.80 15.00
N MET A 305 1.66 -8.11 14.31
CA MET A 305 3.06 -8.55 14.22
C MET A 305 3.72 -8.69 15.59
N GLN A 306 3.53 -7.72 16.49
CA GLN A 306 4.05 -7.76 17.87
C GLN A 306 3.40 -8.86 18.73
N SER A 307 2.17 -9.26 18.43
CA SER A 307 1.45 -10.35 19.11
C SER A 307 1.96 -11.75 18.70
N GLY A 308 2.98 -11.81 17.85
CA GLY A 308 3.70 -13.03 17.50
C GLY A 308 3.43 -13.59 16.11
N TRP A 309 2.95 -12.78 15.14
CA TRP A 309 2.87 -13.24 13.74
C TRP A 309 4.25 -13.50 13.14
N VAL A 310 5.27 -12.74 13.59
CA VAL A 310 6.64 -12.90 13.12
C VAL A 310 7.16 -14.29 13.48
N GLU A 311 7.03 -14.71 14.73
CA GLU A 311 7.61 -15.96 15.23
C GLU A 311 6.71 -17.19 15.04
N ALA A 312 5.38 -17.03 15.12
CA ALA A 312 4.42 -18.13 15.09
C ALA A 312 3.59 -18.14 13.82
N GLU A 313 3.27 -19.34 13.32
CA GLU A 313 2.42 -19.55 12.16
C GLU A 313 0.94 -19.41 12.53
N LYS A 314 0.50 -18.19 12.81
CA LYS A 314 -0.91 -17.84 13.09
C LYS A 314 -1.70 -17.55 11.79
N TYR A 315 -1.31 -18.21 10.71
CA TYR A 315 -1.81 -17.94 9.36
C TYR A 315 -3.31 -18.16 9.27
N CYS A 316 -3.99 -17.20 8.65
CA CYS A 316 -5.38 -17.34 8.24
C CYS A 316 -5.43 -17.58 6.73
N ASN A 317 -6.28 -18.53 6.31
CA ASN A 317 -6.43 -18.88 4.91
C ASN A 317 -7.87 -18.57 4.47
N PRO A 318 -8.15 -17.31 4.07
CA PRO A 318 -9.44 -17.01 3.48
C PRO A 318 -9.66 -17.87 2.23
N GLY A 319 -10.87 -18.40 2.10
CA GLY A 319 -11.28 -19.18 0.93
C GLY A 319 -11.51 -18.30 -0.30
N PRO A 320 -11.83 -18.91 -1.45
CA PRO A 320 -12.22 -18.16 -2.64
C PRO A 320 -13.54 -17.42 -2.42
N LEU A 321 -13.76 -16.35 -3.20
CA LEU A 321 -15.04 -15.63 -3.23
C LEU A 321 -16.20 -16.61 -3.49
N GLN A 322 -17.26 -16.48 -2.70
CA GLN A 322 -18.47 -17.29 -2.79
C GLN A 322 -19.61 -16.50 -3.42
N PHE A 323 -20.40 -17.15 -4.28
CA PHE A 323 -21.50 -16.51 -5.01
C PHE A 323 -22.86 -17.20 -4.81
N ALA A 324 -22.87 -18.45 -4.35
CA ALA A 324 -24.08 -19.28 -4.32
C ALA A 324 -24.80 -19.29 -2.96
N GLU A 325 -24.07 -19.08 -1.86
CA GLU A 325 -24.64 -19.10 -0.51
C GLU A 325 -25.19 -17.72 -0.11
N PRO A 326 -26.28 -17.66 0.67
CA PRO A 326 -26.74 -16.41 1.25
C PRO A 326 -25.63 -15.81 2.13
N ALA A 327 -25.31 -14.53 1.90
CA ALA A 327 -24.28 -13.83 2.65
C ALA A 327 -24.59 -13.90 4.15
N LYS A 328 -23.76 -14.61 4.92
CA LYS A 328 -23.89 -14.66 6.38
C LYS A 328 -23.55 -13.31 7.02
N ASP A 329 -22.61 -12.58 6.40
CA ASP A 329 -22.27 -11.20 6.68
C ASP A 329 -21.86 -10.53 5.35
N TYR A 330 -22.44 -9.38 5.01
CA TYR A 330 -22.11 -8.63 3.78
C TYR A 330 -20.74 -7.93 3.85
N TYR A 331 -20.16 -7.85 5.05
CA TYR A 331 -18.90 -7.15 5.30
C TYR A 331 -18.10 -7.91 6.36
N TYR A 332 -17.20 -8.81 5.94
CA TYR A 332 -16.20 -9.37 6.84
C TYR A 332 -14.92 -8.54 6.75
N SER A 333 -14.78 -7.59 7.66
CA SER A 333 -13.50 -6.93 7.91
C SER A 333 -12.90 -7.56 9.16
N ARG A 334 -11.73 -8.18 9.01
CA ARG A 334 -11.05 -8.81 10.16
C ARG A 334 -10.67 -7.77 11.21
N SER A 335 -10.33 -6.53 10.80
CA SER A 335 -10.12 -5.42 11.72
C SER A 335 -11.37 -5.12 12.55
N LEU A 336 -12.55 -5.03 11.93
CA LEU A 336 -13.80 -4.88 12.69
C LEU A 336 -14.06 -6.07 13.61
N PHE A 337 -13.84 -7.30 13.14
CA PHE A 337 -13.97 -8.49 13.98
C PHE A 337 -13.01 -8.49 15.18
N GLU A 338 -11.76 -8.09 15.00
CA GLU A 338 -10.77 -8.07 16.08
C GLU A 338 -10.97 -6.91 17.06
N VAL A 339 -11.39 -5.74 16.55
CA VAL A 339 -11.83 -4.60 17.38
C VAL A 339 -13.08 -4.97 18.18
N LEU A 340 -14.08 -5.59 17.54
CA LEU A 340 -15.29 -6.09 18.21
C LEU A 340 -14.96 -7.18 19.22
N LYS A 341 -14.05 -8.12 18.91
CA LYS A 341 -13.59 -9.15 19.86
C LYS A 341 -12.82 -8.54 21.05
N GLY A 342 -12.08 -7.45 20.82
CA GLY A 342 -11.44 -6.65 21.87
C GLY A 342 -12.47 -5.96 22.76
N ALA A 343 -13.49 -5.33 22.17
CA ALA A 343 -14.59 -4.69 22.89
C ALA A 343 -15.50 -5.70 23.63
N MET A 344 -15.71 -6.89 23.07
CA MET A 344 -16.46 -7.98 23.69
C MET A 344 -15.72 -8.66 24.86
N LYS A 345 -14.41 -8.43 25.03
CA LYS A 345 -13.72 -8.85 26.26
C LYS A 345 -14.06 -7.97 27.47
N SER A 346 -14.59 -6.76 27.27
CA SER A 346 -15.05 -5.87 28.36
C SER A 346 -16.52 -6.05 28.73
N GLU A 347 -17.33 -6.67 27.87
CA GLU A 347 -18.76 -6.93 28.16
C GLU A 347 -19.05 -8.42 28.07
N ALA A 348 -19.42 -9.03 29.20
CA ALA A 348 -19.81 -10.43 29.26
C ALA A 348 -21.11 -10.64 28.47
N CYS A 349 -21.05 -11.24 27.27
CA CYS A 349 -22.25 -11.79 26.64
C CYS A 349 -22.00 -12.97 25.69
N GLY A 350 -22.71 -14.07 25.96
CA GLY A 350 -23.29 -15.00 24.98
C GLY A 350 -22.36 -15.82 24.08
N ALA A 351 -22.08 -17.07 24.49
CA ALA A 351 -21.28 -18.09 23.79
C ALA A 351 -21.83 -18.61 22.44
N ALA A 352 -22.50 -17.79 21.63
CA ALA A 352 -23.06 -18.19 20.33
C ALA A 352 -22.39 -17.54 19.11
N ALA A 353 -21.64 -16.44 19.27
CA ALA A 353 -21.01 -15.71 18.16
C ALA A 353 -19.58 -16.19 17.80
N CYS A 354 -19.03 -17.16 18.54
CA CYS A 354 -17.70 -17.72 18.32
C CYS A 354 -17.80 -19.17 17.85
N ARG A 355 -18.35 -19.40 16.65
CA ARG A 355 -18.12 -20.65 15.92
C ARG A 355 -17.47 -20.35 14.59
N ASP A 356 -16.18 -20.71 14.57
CA ASP A 356 -15.39 -21.22 13.44
C ASP A 356 -15.76 -20.74 12.03
N GLN A 357 -14.90 -19.87 11.50
CA GLN A 357 -14.47 -19.89 10.10
C GLN A 357 -12.95 -19.96 10.06
#